data_AF-A0A847M056-F1
#
_entry.id   AF-A0A847M056-F1
#
_cell.length_a   1.000
_cell.length_b   1.000
_cell.length_c   1.000
_cell.angle_alpha   90.00
_cell.angle_beta   90.00
_cell.angle_gamma   90.00
#
_symmetry.space_group_name_H-M   'P 1'
#
loop_
_entity.id
_entity.type
_entity.pdbx_description
1 polymer ?
#
loop_
_entity_poly.entity_id
_entity_poly.type
_entity_poly.pdbx_seq_one_letter_code
_entity_poly.pdbx_strand_id
1 'polypeptide(L)'
;GLVQGLGAEAVFAATGYKKWNLPTMLAAALLSSIFSYILDFFYSQYWTLQAWVWPIQIVSVSVGGLFWAGWLAYRIGRGIIRTGVTSNLRCADDLVLDEQADEQA
;
A
#
# COMPACT_ATOMS: atom_id res chain seq x y z
N GLY A 1 10.23 -8.68 2.00
CA GLY A 1 9.28 -9.69 2.48
C GLY A 1 8.68 -9.32 3.82
N LEU A 2 9.19 -9.89 4.92
CA LEU A 2 8.60 -9.74 6.25
C LEU A 2 8.48 -8.29 6.73
N VAL A 3 9.56 -7.50 6.64
CA VAL A 3 9.57 -6.10 7.13
C VAL A 3 8.63 -5.19 6.32
N GLN A 4 8.55 -5.39 5.00
CA GLN A 4 7.57 -4.72 4.15
C GLN A 4 6.13 -5.10 4.51
N GLY A 5 5.90 -6.39 4.83
CA GLY A 5 4.61 -6.91 5.28
C GLY A 5 4.18 -6.29 6.61
N LEU A 6 5.10 -6.22 7.58
CA LEU A 6 4.86 -5.55 8.86
C LEU A 6 4.55 -4.07 8.70
N GLY A 7 5.24 -3.38 7.78
CA GLY A 7 4.94 -1.98 7.46
C GLY A 7 3.53 -1.79 6.90
N ALA A 8 3.08 -2.68 6.00
CA ALA A 8 1.71 -2.63 5.49
C ALA A 8 0.68 -2.98 6.58
N GLU A 9 0.95 -4.02 7.38
CA GLU A 9 0.07 -4.49 8.45
C GLU A 9 -0.10 -3.47 9.56
N ALA A 10 0.93 -2.68 9.89
CA ALA A 10 0.83 -1.60 10.85
C ALA A 10 -0.23 -0.55 10.45
N VAL A 11 -0.40 -0.28 9.16
CA VAL A 11 -1.46 0.62 8.68
C VAL A 11 -2.84 -0.02 8.82
N PHE A 12 -2.99 -1.29 8.47
CA PHE A 12 -4.28 -1.99 8.65
C PHE A 12 -4.66 -2.15 10.12
N ALA A 13 -3.66 -2.39 10.98
CA ALA A 13 -3.85 -2.42 12.43
C ALA A 13 -4.31 -1.05 12.95
N ALA A 14 -3.70 0.04 12.46
CA ALA A 14 -4.11 1.41 12.81
C ALA A 14 -5.51 1.77 12.31
N THR A 15 -5.95 1.23 11.17
CA THR A 15 -7.34 1.39 10.68
C THR A 15 -8.32 0.36 11.26
N GLY A 16 -7.85 -0.52 12.15
CA GLY A 16 -8.63 -1.55 12.81
C GLY A 16 -9.20 -2.61 11.86
N TYR A 17 -8.61 -2.77 10.67
CA TYR A 17 -9.08 -3.69 9.61
C TYR A 17 -10.52 -3.42 9.11
N LYS A 18 -11.02 -2.20 9.31
CA LYS A 18 -12.39 -1.81 8.95
C LYS A 18 -12.50 -0.99 7.67
N LYS A 19 -11.37 -0.56 7.09
CA LYS A 19 -11.34 0.34 5.93
C LYS A 19 -10.36 -0.21 4.90
N TRP A 20 -10.86 -0.42 3.69
CA TRP A 20 -10.11 -0.97 2.55
C TRP A 20 -10.09 -0.02 1.36
N ASN A 21 -10.27 1.27 1.63
CA ASN A 21 -10.41 2.32 0.63
C ASN A 21 -9.03 2.70 0.08
N LEU A 22 -9.02 3.38 -1.08
CA LEU A 22 -7.78 3.82 -1.74
C LEU A 22 -6.78 4.57 -0.82
N PRO A 23 -7.21 5.48 0.08
CA PRO A 23 -6.27 6.17 0.98
C PRO A 23 -5.56 5.22 1.95
N THR A 24 -6.26 4.21 2.46
CA THR A 24 -5.67 3.20 3.36
C THR A 24 -4.67 2.33 2.62
N MET A 25 -4.98 1.92 1.38
CA MET A 25 -4.06 1.17 0.54
C MET A 25 -2.79 1.96 0.21
N LEU A 26 -2.92 3.26 -0.11
CA LEU A 26 -1.79 4.14 -0.37
C LEU A 26 -0.94 4.36 0.90
N ALA A 27 -1.57 4.55 2.06
CA ALA A 27 -0.85 4.68 3.32
C ALA A 27 -0.08 3.39 3.67
N ALA A 28 -0.69 2.21 3.46
CA ALA A 28 -0.05 0.91 3.67
C ALA A 28 1.14 0.71 2.72
N ALA A 29 0.99 1.07 1.45
CA ALA A 29 2.07 1.02 0.47
C ALA A 29 3.23 1.97 0.84
N LEU A 30 2.93 3.19 1.29
CA LEU A 30 3.95 4.15 1.73
C LEU A 30 4.73 3.64 2.94
N LEU A 31 4.04 3.15 3.96
CA LEU A 31 4.71 2.65 5.17
C LEU A 31 5.54 1.40 4.86
N SER A 32 5.03 0.52 4.00
CA SER A 32 5.77 -0.65 3.49
C SER A 32 7.05 -0.25 2.75
N SER A 33 6.98 0.76 1.87
CA SER A 33 8.15 1.32 1.17
C SER A 33 9.18 1.92 2.12
N ILE A 34 8.75 2.66 3.14
CA ILE A 34 9.65 3.24 4.16
C ILE A 34 10.35 2.14 4.94
N PHE A 35 9.60 1.11 5.37
CA PHE A 35 10.15 -0.04 6.09
C PHE A 35 11.14 -0.83 5.23
N SER A 36 10.87 -0.97 3.92
CA SER A 36 11.84 -1.53 2.97
C SER A 36 13.13 -0.71 2.96
N TYR A 37 13.02 0.62 2.80
CA TYR A 37 14.18 1.50 2.71
C TYR A 37 15.02 1.48 3.98
N ILE A 38 14.39 1.44 5.16
CA ILE A 38 15.10 1.31 6.43
C ILE A 38 15.90 0.00 6.46
N LEU A 39 15.30 -1.12 6.07
CA LEU A 39 16.02 -2.40 6.01
C LEU A 39 17.18 -2.34 5.02
N ASP A 40 16.95 -1.81 3.81
CA ASP A 40 17.98 -1.66 2.78
C ASP A 40 19.12 -0.76 3.24
N PHE A 41 18.82 0.28 4.03
CA PHE A 41 19.82 1.19 4.60
C PHE A 41 20.81 0.47 5.51
N PHE A 42 20.31 -0.43 6.38
CA PHE A 42 21.16 -1.25 7.26
C PHE A 42 21.85 -2.39 6.51
N TYR A 43 21.15 -3.06 5.59
CA TYR A 43 21.65 -4.25 4.91
C TYR A 43 22.69 -3.92 3.83
N SER A 44 22.48 -2.85 3.08
CA SER A 44 23.36 -2.42 1.98
C SER A 44 24.37 -1.34 2.39
N GLN A 45 24.51 -1.06 3.68
CA GLN A 45 25.44 -0.05 4.22
C GLN A 45 25.36 1.30 3.48
N TYR A 46 24.13 1.81 3.26
CA TYR A 46 23.91 3.08 2.54
C TYR A 46 24.52 4.30 3.20
N TRP A 47 25.05 4.18 4.42
CA TRP A 47 25.92 5.18 5.02
C TRP A 47 27.22 5.45 4.25
N THR A 48 27.64 4.53 3.38
CA THR A 48 28.80 4.71 2.49
C THR A 48 28.46 5.51 1.23
N LEU A 49 27.16 5.68 0.92
CA LEU A 49 26.69 6.46 -0.21
C LEU A 49 26.76 7.96 0.06
N GLN A 50 26.90 8.73 -1.01
CA GLN A 50 26.87 10.18 -0.90
C GLN A 50 25.52 10.67 -0.38
N ALA A 51 25.56 11.64 0.54
CA ALA A 51 24.38 12.12 1.27
C ALA A 51 23.24 12.64 0.37
N TRP A 52 23.54 13.07 -0.86
CA TRP A 52 22.54 13.52 -1.83
C TRP A 52 21.71 12.38 -2.44
N VAL A 53 22.17 11.13 -2.36
CA VAL A 53 21.49 9.98 -2.95
C VAL A 53 20.33 9.50 -2.07
N TRP A 54 20.44 9.69 -0.75
CA TRP A 54 19.42 9.27 0.22
C TRP A 54 18.03 9.88 -0.03
N PRO A 55 17.88 11.22 -0.22
CA PRO A 55 16.56 11.79 -0.50
C PRO A 55 16.00 11.33 -1.85
N ILE A 56 16.85 11.03 -2.85
CA ILE A 56 16.38 10.54 -4.15
C ILE A 56 15.85 9.12 -4.01
N GLN A 57 16.59 8.23 -3.34
CA GLN A 57 16.16 6.84 -3.16
C GLN A 57 14.86 6.72 -2.38
N ILE A 58 14.72 7.46 -1.28
CA ILE A 58 13.50 7.40 -0.47
C ILE A 58 12.29 7.94 -1.25
N VAL A 59 12.46 8.99 -2.06
CA VAL A 59 11.39 9.50 -2.93
C VAL A 59 11.05 8.49 -4.02
N SER A 60 12.05 7.94 -4.71
CA SER A 60 11.84 6.96 -5.78
C SER A 60 11.12 5.70 -5.27
N VAL A 61 11.52 5.16 -4.11
CA VAL A 61 10.89 3.95 -3.55
C VAL A 61 9.49 4.23 -3.01
N SER A 62 9.25 5.43 -2.49
CA SER A 62 7.92 5.85 -2.02
C SER A 62 6.96 6.04 -3.19
N VAL A 63 7.38 6.76 -4.24
CA VAL A 63 6.58 6.98 -5.45
C VAL A 63 6.32 5.66 -6.17
N GLY A 64 7.35 4.81 -6.31
CA GLY A 64 7.22 3.49 -6.92
C GLY A 64 6.25 2.60 -6.13
N GLY A 65 6.39 2.54 -4.80
CA GLY A 65 5.51 1.75 -3.95
C GLY A 65 4.06 2.24 -3.97
N LEU A 66 3.85 3.56 -3.87
CA LEU A 66 2.51 4.15 -3.97
C LEU A 66 1.83 3.81 -5.30
N PHE A 67 2.58 3.87 -6.41
CA PHE A 67 2.04 3.57 -7.72
C PHE A 67 1.74 2.07 -7.90
N TRP A 68 2.72 1.19 -7.63
CA TRP A 68 2.61 -0.24 -7.88
C TRP A 68 1.80 -0.97 -6.80
N ALA A 69 2.15 -0.80 -5.52
CA ALA A 69 1.55 -1.51 -4.40
C ALA A 69 0.29 -0.81 -3.85
N GLY A 70 0.15 0.50 -4.05
CA GLY A 70 -1.04 1.23 -3.64
C GLY A 70 -2.08 1.29 -4.76
N TRP A 71 -1.84 2.15 -5.76
CA TRP A 71 -2.83 2.47 -6.79
C TRP A 71 -3.13 1.31 -7.73
N LEU A 72 -2.10 0.69 -8.32
CA LEU A 72 -2.30 -0.39 -9.29
C LEU A 72 -2.89 -1.63 -8.61
N ALA A 73 -2.35 -2.04 -7.46
CA ALA A 73 -2.87 -3.17 -6.69
C ALA A 73 -4.36 -2.98 -6.32
N TYR A 74 -4.74 -1.77 -5.91
CA TYR A 74 -6.15 -1.44 -5.63
C TYR A 74 -7.04 -1.59 -6.87
N ARG A 75 -6.58 -1.10 -8.03
CA ARG A 75 -7.33 -1.24 -9.29
C ARG A 75 -7.48 -2.70 -9.73
N ILE A 76 -6.43 -3.51 -9.58
CA ILE A 76 -6.49 -4.94 -9.88
C ILE A 76 -7.47 -5.64 -8.91
N GLY A 77 -7.40 -5.33 -7.62
CA GLY A 77 -8.33 -5.85 -6.61
C GLY A 77 -9.80 -5.56 -6.96
N ARG A 78 -10.10 -4.33 -7.38
CA ARG A 78 -11.45 -3.96 -7.87
C ARG A 78 -11.86 -4.74 -9.11
N GLY A 79 -10.93 -4.94 -10.06
CA GLY A 79 -11.18 -5.76 -11.24
C GLY A 79 -11.56 -7.20 -10.88
N ILE A 80 -10.88 -7.80 -9.91
CA ILE A 80 -11.18 -9.15 -9.41
C ILE A 80 -12.53 -9.18 -8.69
N ILE A 81 -12.84 -8.19 -7.87
CA ILE A 81 -14.13 -8.12 -7.16
C ILE A 81 -15.32 -8.10 -8.14
N ARG A 82 -15.18 -7.37 -9.26
CA ARG A 82 -16.20 -7.35 -10.33
C ARG A 82 -16.43 -8.69 -11.01
N THR A 83 -15.48 -9.62 -10.93
CA THR A 83 -15.68 -10.99 -11.46
C THR A 83 -16.56 -11.85 -10.58
N GLY A 84 -16.91 -11.40 -9.37
CA GLY A 84 -17.78 -12.13 -8.42
C GLY A 84 -17.10 -13.29 -7.69
N VAL A 85 -15.86 -13.62 -8.04
CA VAL A 85 -15.06 -14.69 -7.41
C VAL A 85 -14.81 -14.43 -5.92
N THR A 86 -14.80 -13.15 -5.51
CA THR A 86 -14.54 -12.73 -4.13
C THR A 86 -15.80 -12.30 -3.38
N SER A 87 -16.99 -12.70 -3.83
CA SER A 87 -18.28 -12.34 -3.21
C SER A 87 -18.45 -12.79 -1.76
N ASN A 88 -17.57 -13.66 -1.24
CA ASN A 88 -17.55 -14.09 0.16
C ASN A 88 -16.52 -13.31 1.02
N LEU A 89 -15.77 -12.37 0.41
CA LEU A 89 -14.75 -11.59 1.13
C LEU A 89 -15.33 -10.24 1.55
N ARG A 90 -15.10 -9.86 2.81
CA ARG A 90 -15.59 -8.58 3.38
C ARG A 90 -15.10 -7.34 2.63
N CYS A 91 -13.92 -7.41 2.02
CA CYS A 91 -13.39 -6.33 1.19
C CYS A 91 -14.17 -6.13 -0.11
N ALA A 92 -14.92 -7.13 -0.60
CA ALA A 92 -15.83 -6.96 -1.73
C ALA A 92 -17.07 -6.16 -1.34
N ASP A 93 -17.66 -6.44 -0.17
CA ASP A 93 -18.85 -5.75 0.33
C ASP A 93 -18.58 -4.24 0.52
N ASP A 94 -17.47 -3.90 1.19
CA ASP A 94 -17.08 -2.51 1.45
C ASP A 94 -16.82 -1.73 0.15
N LEU A 95 -16.27 -2.37 -0.88
CA LEU A 95 -15.99 -1.75 -2.17
C LEU A 95 -17.25 -1.54 -3.03
N VAL A 96 -18.24 -2.43 -2.92
CA VAL A 96 -19.55 -2.25 -3.56
C VAL A 96 -20.31 -1.09 -2.91
N LEU A 97 -20.24 -0.96 -1.58
CA LEU A 97 -20.86 0.16 -0.86
C LEU A 97 -20.22 1.52 -1.23
N ASP A 98 -18.89 1.57 -1.37
CA ASP A 98 -18.19 2.78 -1.84
C ASP A 98 -18.56 3.13 -3.30
N GLU A 99 -18.67 2.14 -4.21
CA GLU A 99 -19.14 2.39 -5.59
C GLU A 99 -20.59 2.91 -5.64
N GLN A 100 -21.48 2.34 -4.82
CA GLN A 100 -22.86 2.80 -4.73
C GLN A 100 -22.97 4.22 -4.15
N ALA A 101 -22.08 4.60 -3.23
CA ALA A 101 -22.03 5.95 -2.68
C ALA A 101 -21.51 6.98 -3.69
N ASP A 102 -20.51 6.62 -4.51
CA ASP A 102 -19.99 7.48 -5.59
C ASP A 102 -21.01 7.64 -6.74
N GLU A 103 -21.84 6.63 -7.02
CA GLU A 103 -22.86 6.69 -8.09
C GLU A 103 -24.13 7.46 -7.68
N GLN A 104 -24.34 7.66 -6.38
CA GLN A 104 -25.49 8.41 -5.82
C GLN A 104 -25.19 9.88 -5.50
N ALA A 105 -23.94 10.32 -5.64
CA ALA A 105 -23.46 11.70 -5.38
C ALA A 105 -23.33 12.53 -6.67
#